data_AF-A0AAW2ZXG5-F1
#
_entry.id   AF-A0AAW2ZXG5-F1
#
_cell.length_a   1.000
_cell.length_b   1.000
_cell.length_c   1.000
_cell.angle_alpha   90.00
_cell.angle_beta   90.00
_cell.angle_gamma   90.00
#
_symmetry.space_group_name_H-M   'P 1'
#
loop_
_entity.id
_entity.type
_entity.pdbx_description
1 polymer ?
#
loop_
_entity_poly.entity_id
_entity_poly.type
_entity_poly.pdbx_seq_one_letter_code
_entity_poly.pdbx_strand_id
1 'polypeptide(L)'
;MICRATSDDGVEDSTKSVSVRVVSPRHTFCGVAEQNVRGLFNDRGTVFLCDSCLSIFAHAGHLQQHIQACRNAFWIPGDEVYRDEEHRFCVFALDGRKPQCVALARRICLLSKLFLVDKVTLDDVHFFSFMALFEVDDEGFHFVGYFSKEWTSSTSCVNTLSCVMVLPPFRSKGYGGFLVRLSYEMARVEGIVGTPERPLSTSGNALFRRVWREEVLFAVFALEERGIPITIGELSKASSLIIEDVLVALQDLDVLFSVGKQGPLLVVNVSEKTRLLQRRLAAEKLYWTSAPS
;
A
#
# COMPACT_ATOMS: atom_id res chain seq x y z
N MET A 1 -4.53 -7.64 -2.86
CA MET A 1 -5.70 -8.33 -2.26
C MET A 1 -5.19 -9.65 -1.72
N ILE A 2 -4.58 -9.62 -0.51
CA ILE A 2 -3.79 -10.66 0.23
C ILE A 2 -4.60 -11.97 0.37
N CYS A 3 -3.94 -13.16 0.37
CA CYS A 3 -4.04 -14.24 -0.62
C CYS A 3 -5.07 -15.35 -0.31
N ARG A 4 -5.35 -16.23 -1.29
CA ARG A 4 -5.18 -17.68 -1.09
C ARG A 4 -4.80 -18.35 -2.42
N ALA A 5 -3.77 -19.19 -2.38
CA ALA A 5 -3.48 -20.23 -3.36
C ALA A 5 -3.98 -21.55 -2.78
N THR A 6 -4.82 -22.28 -3.52
CA THR A 6 -5.19 -23.65 -3.20
C THR A 6 -4.29 -24.59 -4.00
N SER A 7 -3.42 -25.31 -3.31
CA SER A 7 -2.93 -26.60 -3.78
C SER A 7 -4.04 -27.63 -3.58
N ASP A 8 -4.31 -28.43 -4.61
CA ASP A 8 -5.16 -29.60 -4.56
C ASP A 8 -4.73 -30.53 -3.43
N ASP A 9 -5.57 -30.64 -2.41
CA ASP A 9 -5.91 -31.88 -1.71
C ASP A 9 -7.12 -31.60 -0.81
N GLY A 10 -8.16 -32.42 -0.96
CA GLY A 10 -9.51 -32.14 -0.50
C GLY A 10 -9.65 -32.01 1.02
N VAL A 11 -10.11 -30.84 1.46
CA VAL A 11 -10.93 -30.65 2.66
C VAL A 11 -11.92 -29.50 2.37
N GLU A 12 -13.21 -29.82 2.27
CA GLU A 12 -14.29 -28.83 2.28
C GLU A 12 -14.28 -28.08 3.61
N ASP A 13 -13.81 -26.82 3.63
CA ASP A 13 -14.08 -25.91 4.73
C ASP A 13 -15.01 -24.78 4.26
N SER A 14 -16.24 -24.83 4.76
CA SER A 14 -17.39 -24.05 4.33
C SER A 14 -17.46 -22.67 5.00
N THR A 15 -16.43 -21.84 4.80
CA THR A 15 -16.51 -20.42 5.15
C THR A 15 -17.41 -19.68 4.14
N LYS A 16 -18.73 -19.68 4.39
CA LYS A 16 -19.72 -18.97 3.55
C LYS A 16 -19.47 -17.46 3.61
N SER A 17 -18.65 -16.97 2.69
CA SER A 17 -18.43 -15.54 2.46
C SER A 17 -19.65 -14.89 1.82
N VAL A 18 -19.93 -13.63 2.17
CA VAL A 18 -21.09 -12.87 1.67
C VAL A 18 -20.60 -11.65 0.91
N SER A 19 -21.15 -11.45 -0.29
CA SER A 19 -20.91 -10.24 -1.07
C SER A 19 -21.58 -9.04 -0.39
N VAL A 20 -20.81 -7.98 -0.13
CA VAL A 20 -21.29 -6.73 0.44
C VAL A 20 -21.14 -5.64 -0.59
N ARG A 21 -22.26 -5.03 -0.99
CA ARG A 21 -22.30 -3.84 -1.83
C ARG A 21 -21.98 -2.61 -0.96
N VAL A 22 -20.95 -1.87 -1.32
CA VAL A 22 -20.56 -0.62 -0.69
C VAL A 22 -20.95 0.53 -1.61
N VAL A 23 -21.74 1.46 -1.08
CA VAL A 23 -22.23 2.65 -1.80
C VAL A 23 -21.67 3.89 -1.12
N SER A 24 -20.76 4.60 -1.78
CA SER A 24 -20.28 5.92 -1.36
C SER A 24 -20.95 7.03 -2.19
N PRO A 25 -20.76 8.32 -1.85
CA PRO A 25 -21.31 9.42 -2.63
C PRO A 25 -20.90 9.37 -4.11
N ARG A 26 -19.65 8.97 -4.40
CA ARG A 26 -19.07 8.98 -5.76
C ARG A 26 -19.04 7.61 -6.44
N HIS A 27 -19.04 6.52 -5.69
CA HIS A 27 -18.74 5.19 -6.23
C HIS A 27 -19.63 4.10 -5.62
N THR A 28 -19.88 3.06 -6.40
CA THR A 28 -20.47 1.81 -5.91
C THR A 28 -19.53 0.66 -6.29
N PHE A 29 -19.21 -0.19 -5.32
CA PHE A 29 -18.32 -1.34 -5.51
C PHE A 29 -18.72 -2.49 -4.57
N CYS A 30 -18.17 -3.68 -4.82
CA CYS A 30 -18.46 -4.86 -4.01
C CYS A 30 -17.20 -5.30 -3.26
N GLY A 31 -17.39 -5.69 -2.00
CA GLY A 31 -16.41 -6.40 -1.18
C GLY A 31 -16.96 -7.75 -0.71
N VAL A 32 -16.16 -8.49 0.04
CA VAL A 32 -16.50 -9.81 0.55
C VAL A 32 -16.32 -9.81 2.06
N ALA A 33 -17.41 -10.05 2.80
CA ALA A 33 -17.38 -10.17 4.25
C ALA A 33 -17.42 -11.65 4.67
N GLU A 34 -16.54 -12.01 5.59
CA GLU A 34 -16.61 -13.28 6.31
C GLU A 34 -17.76 -13.24 7.34
N GLN A 35 -18.31 -14.40 7.71
CA GLN A 35 -19.48 -14.49 8.61
C GLN A 35 -19.26 -13.81 9.96
N ASN A 36 -18.06 -13.89 10.52
CA ASN A 36 -17.66 -13.26 11.78
C ASN A 36 -17.71 -11.71 11.72
N VAL A 37 -17.61 -11.11 10.54
CA VAL A 37 -17.65 -9.66 10.35
C VAL A 37 -18.99 -9.19 9.81
N ARG A 38 -19.89 -10.11 9.42
CA ARG A 38 -21.21 -9.79 8.88
C ARG A 38 -22.05 -8.90 9.81
N GLY A 39 -21.97 -9.12 11.12
CA GLY A 39 -22.67 -8.28 12.10
C GLY A 39 -22.26 -6.80 12.05
N LEU A 40 -21.05 -6.50 11.55
CA LEU A 40 -20.55 -5.14 11.39
C LEU A 40 -21.06 -4.47 10.09
N PHE A 41 -21.54 -5.25 9.14
CA PHE A 41 -22.02 -4.81 7.84
C PHE A 41 -23.45 -5.31 7.63
N ASN A 42 -24.44 -4.56 8.15
CA ASN A 42 -25.89 -4.71 8.00
C ASN A 42 -26.36 -5.94 7.17
N ASP A 43 -27.23 -6.78 7.75
CA ASP A 43 -27.70 -8.06 7.17
C ASP A 43 -28.28 -8.02 5.75
N ARG A 44 -28.55 -6.82 5.24
CA ARG A 44 -29.10 -6.53 3.91
C ARG A 44 -28.05 -6.54 2.78
N GLY A 45 -26.78 -6.83 3.08
CA GLY A 45 -25.71 -6.97 2.08
C GLY A 45 -25.36 -5.66 1.35
N THR A 46 -25.88 -4.52 1.81
CA THR A 46 -25.53 -3.19 1.31
C THR A 46 -25.20 -2.27 2.47
N VAL A 47 -24.10 -1.53 2.34
CA VAL A 47 -23.64 -0.54 3.31
C VAL A 47 -23.33 0.78 2.63
N PHE A 48 -23.62 1.88 3.31
CA PHE A 48 -23.39 3.23 2.82
C PHE A 48 -22.15 3.81 3.49
N LEU A 49 -21.16 4.25 2.72
CA LEU A 49 -19.83 4.63 3.21
C LEU A 49 -19.57 6.12 2.96
N CYS A 50 -19.16 6.85 3.99
CA CYS A 50 -18.55 8.17 3.80
C CYS A 50 -17.14 8.00 3.20
N ASP A 51 -16.88 8.63 2.07
CA ASP A 51 -15.60 8.58 1.37
C ASP A 51 -14.50 9.42 2.05
N SER A 52 -14.82 10.38 2.92
CA SER A 52 -13.79 11.11 3.70
C SER A 52 -13.43 10.42 5.02
N CYS A 53 -14.42 10.09 5.86
CA CYS A 53 -14.17 9.60 7.23
C CYS A 53 -14.30 8.08 7.39
N LEU A 54 -14.75 7.37 6.34
CA LEU A 54 -14.99 5.93 6.32
C LEU A 54 -16.04 5.41 7.30
N SER A 55 -16.90 6.28 7.85
CA SER A 55 -18.07 5.85 8.62
C SER A 55 -19.03 5.07 7.73
N ILE A 56 -19.55 3.98 8.27
CA ILE A 56 -20.49 3.08 7.60
C ILE A 56 -21.89 3.29 8.18
N PHE A 57 -22.90 3.34 7.30
CA PHE A 57 -24.30 3.55 7.63
C PHE A 57 -25.17 2.46 7.00
N ALA A 58 -26.27 2.12 7.68
CA ALA A 58 -27.25 1.16 7.19
C ALA A 58 -28.19 1.72 6.12
N HIS A 59 -28.36 3.05 6.06
CA HIS A 59 -29.33 3.74 5.21
C HIS A 59 -28.70 4.94 4.49
N ALA A 60 -29.10 5.16 3.23
CA ALA A 60 -28.63 6.27 2.40
C ALA A 60 -28.90 7.65 3.03
N GLY A 61 -30.07 7.83 3.66
CA GLY A 61 -30.43 9.10 4.30
C GLY A 61 -29.48 9.50 5.44
N HIS A 62 -28.96 8.52 6.21
CA HIS A 62 -27.97 8.81 7.26
C HIS A 62 -26.63 9.22 6.68
N LEU A 63 -26.20 8.60 5.57
CA LEU A 63 -25.00 9.03 4.86
C LEU A 63 -25.17 10.47 4.34
N GLN A 64 -26.32 10.78 3.72
CA GLN A 64 -26.62 12.13 3.21
C GLN A 64 -26.60 13.20 4.31
N GLN A 65 -27.15 12.91 5.49
CA GLN A 65 -27.05 13.82 6.63
C GLN A 65 -25.61 13.95 7.14
N HIS A 66 -24.87 12.84 7.17
CA HIS A 66 -23.49 12.83 7.65
C HIS A 66 -22.54 13.66 6.78
N ILE A 67 -22.61 13.54 5.46
CA ILE A 67 -21.68 14.24 4.54
C ILE A 67 -21.79 15.77 4.68
N GLN A 68 -22.96 16.30 5.03
CA GLN A 68 -23.17 17.75 5.24
C GLN A 68 -22.43 18.30 6.47
N ALA A 69 -22.04 17.44 7.41
CA ALA A 69 -21.38 17.82 8.65
C ALA A 69 -20.05 17.05 8.89
N CYS A 70 -19.55 16.35 7.87
CA CYS A 70 -18.39 15.50 8.00
C CYS A 70 -17.11 16.36 8.13
N ARG A 71 -16.56 16.43 9.34
CA ARG A 71 -15.31 17.18 9.60
C ARG A 71 -14.12 16.65 8.79
N ASN A 72 -14.09 15.35 8.50
CA ASN A 72 -13.01 14.74 7.73
C ASN A 72 -13.00 15.13 6.25
N ALA A 73 -14.06 15.76 5.73
CA ALA A 73 -14.03 16.33 4.39
C ALA A 73 -12.92 17.39 4.27
N PHE A 74 -12.69 18.18 5.33
CA PHE A 74 -11.74 19.30 5.30
C PHE A 74 -10.58 19.16 6.29
N TRP A 75 -10.58 18.10 7.11
CA TRP A 75 -9.52 17.86 8.09
C TRP A 75 -9.30 16.37 8.36
N ILE A 76 -8.18 15.81 7.92
CA ILE A 76 -7.77 14.44 8.23
C ILE A 76 -6.88 14.45 9.48
N PRO A 77 -7.13 13.61 10.49
CA PRO A 77 -6.25 13.50 11.64
C PRO A 77 -4.87 12.98 11.21
N GLY A 78 -3.81 13.38 11.91
CA GLY A 78 -2.44 12.94 11.60
C GLY A 78 -1.66 13.97 10.80
N ASP A 79 -0.49 13.55 10.32
CA ASP A 79 0.49 14.44 9.72
C ASP A 79 0.47 14.23 8.19
N GLU A 80 0.33 15.31 7.41
CA GLU A 80 0.41 15.20 5.94
C GLU A 80 1.88 14.99 5.54
N VAL A 81 2.18 13.83 4.96
CA VAL A 81 3.57 13.42 4.63
C VAL A 81 3.88 13.48 3.15
N TYR A 82 2.87 13.62 2.30
CA TYR A 82 3.07 13.72 0.86
C TYR A 82 1.90 14.46 0.21
N ARG A 83 2.18 15.37 -0.72
CA ARG A 83 1.18 16.05 -1.54
C ARG A 83 1.63 16.14 -2.98
N ASP A 84 0.76 15.74 -3.90
CA ASP A 84 0.91 15.95 -5.32
C ASP A 84 -0.20 16.86 -5.84
N GLU A 85 0.14 18.13 -6.07
CA GLU A 85 -0.82 19.13 -6.56
C GLU A 85 -1.24 18.88 -8.01
N GLU A 86 -0.33 18.37 -8.84
CA GLU A 86 -0.59 18.11 -10.27
C GLU A 86 -1.63 17.00 -10.44
N HIS A 87 -1.47 15.92 -9.68
CA HIS A 87 -2.36 14.76 -9.69
C HIS A 87 -3.48 14.84 -8.64
N ARG A 88 -3.53 15.92 -7.87
CA ARG A 88 -4.53 16.22 -6.84
C ARG A 88 -4.75 15.10 -5.82
N PHE A 89 -3.68 14.61 -5.21
CA PHE A 89 -3.79 13.66 -4.09
C PHE A 89 -2.76 13.95 -2.99
N CYS A 90 -3.03 13.44 -1.79
CA CYS A 90 -2.12 13.55 -0.66
C CYS A 90 -2.12 12.29 0.20
N VAL A 91 -1.15 12.17 1.10
CA VAL A 91 -1.01 11.06 2.04
C VAL A 91 -0.87 11.62 3.45
N PHE A 92 -1.68 11.08 4.36
CA PHE A 92 -1.61 11.35 5.79
C PHE A 92 -1.04 10.15 6.54
N ALA A 93 -0.09 10.41 7.44
CA ALA A 93 0.40 9.46 8.41
C ALA A 93 -0.49 9.47 9.66
N LEU A 94 -1.27 8.41 9.82
CA LEU A 94 -2.11 8.20 11.00
C LEU A 94 -1.35 7.36 12.03
N ASP A 95 -0.85 7.99 13.09
CA ASP A 95 -0.24 7.28 14.22
C ASP A 95 -1.32 6.60 15.07
N GLY A 96 -1.38 5.27 15.07
CA GLY A 96 -2.37 4.50 15.82
C GLY A 96 -2.28 4.63 17.35
N ARG A 97 -1.20 5.23 17.89
CA ARG A 97 -1.03 5.54 19.32
C ARG A 97 -1.69 6.88 19.68
N LYS A 98 -1.90 7.78 18.71
CA LYS A 98 -2.49 9.10 18.93
C LYS A 98 -4.03 8.99 18.98
N PRO A 99 -4.71 9.44 20.06
CA PRO A 99 -6.16 9.28 20.23
C PRO A 99 -7.00 9.81 19.06
N GLN A 100 -6.59 10.92 18.44
CA GLN A 100 -7.28 11.53 17.30
C GLN A 100 -7.24 10.68 16.02
N CYS A 101 -6.26 9.79 15.87
CA CYS A 101 -6.07 8.94 14.69
C CYS A 101 -6.78 7.58 14.82
N VAL A 102 -6.94 7.08 16.06
CA VAL A 102 -7.47 5.73 16.36
C VAL A 102 -8.81 5.46 15.66
N ALA A 103 -9.73 6.43 15.67
CA ALA A 103 -11.06 6.24 15.09
C ALA A 103 -11.01 6.01 13.57
N LEU A 104 -10.21 6.79 12.84
CA LEU A 104 -10.06 6.63 11.40
C LEU A 104 -9.26 5.36 11.05
N ALA A 105 -8.19 5.07 11.80
CA ALA A 105 -7.41 3.86 11.63
C ALA A 105 -8.26 2.58 11.81
N ARG A 106 -9.14 2.54 12.81
CA ARG A 106 -10.08 1.42 13.00
C ARG A 106 -11.06 1.27 11.84
N ARG A 107 -11.60 2.38 11.32
CA ARG A 107 -12.48 2.35 10.14
C ARG A 107 -11.75 1.88 8.88
N ILE A 108 -10.49 2.27 8.70
CA ILE A 108 -9.62 1.74 7.64
C ILE A 108 -9.48 0.22 7.81
N CYS A 109 -9.15 -0.26 9.02
CA CYS A 109 -9.01 -1.69 9.29
C CYS A 109 -10.30 -2.47 8.99
N LEU A 110 -11.44 -1.96 9.47
CA LEU A 110 -12.75 -2.55 9.25
C LEU A 110 -13.08 -2.62 7.75
N LEU A 111 -12.95 -1.51 7.02
CA LEU A 111 -13.20 -1.47 5.58
C LEU A 111 -12.25 -2.42 4.81
N SER A 112 -11.00 -2.50 5.25
CA SER A 112 -9.99 -3.37 4.64
C SER A 112 -10.34 -4.85 4.74
N LYS A 113 -11.03 -5.27 5.81
CA LYS A 113 -11.44 -6.66 5.99
C LYS A 113 -12.37 -7.15 4.88
N LEU A 114 -13.08 -6.24 4.20
CA LEU A 114 -13.87 -6.58 3.01
C LEU A 114 -13.04 -6.96 1.78
N PHE A 115 -11.74 -6.64 1.78
CA PHE A 115 -10.85 -6.78 0.62
C PHE A 115 -9.54 -7.50 0.94
N LEU A 116 -9.26 -7.78 2.21
CA LEU A 116 -8.08 -8.49 2.70
C LEU A 116 -8.57 -9.61 3.62
N VAL A 117 -8.67 -10.82 3.06
CA VAL A 117 -9.19 -12.00 3.75
C VAL A 117 -8.35 -12.30 4.99
N ASP A 118 -7.03 -12.30 4.84
CA ASP A 118 -6.09 -12.60 5.92
C ASP A 118 -5.89 -11.48 6.96
N LYS A 119 -6.66 -10.38 6.88
CA LYS A 119 -6.55 -9.32 7.89
C LYS A 119 -7.12 -9.80 9.22
N VAL A 120 -6.26 -9.88 10.23
CA VAL A 120 -6.61 -10.30 11.59
C VAL A 120 -6.77 -9.10 12.53
N THR A 121 -5.92 -8.09 12.41
CA THR A 121 -5.90 -6.92 13.31
C THR A 121 -6.95 -5.88 12.92
N LEU A 122 -7.96 -5.70 13.79
CA LEU A 122 -8.98 -4.65 13.64
C LEU A 122 -8.86 -3.56 14.71
N ASP A 123 -8.64 -3.95 15.97
CA ASP A 123 -8.66 -3.03 17.11
C ASP A 123 -7.27 -2.62 17.62
N ASP A 124 -6.26 -3.45 17.36
CA ASP A 124 -4.86 -3.26 17.76
C ASP A 124 -4.12 -2.25 16.86
N VAL A 125 -4.77 -1.12 16.56
CA VAL A 125 -4.23 -0.09 15.68
C VAL A 125 -2.98 0.59 16.24
N HIS A 126 -2.77 0.54 17.57
CA HIS A 126 -1.66 1.19 18.25
C HIS A 126 -0.28 0.62 17.91
N PHE A 127 -0.20 -0.59 17.36
CA PHE A 127 1.06 -1.16 16.85
C PHE A 127 1.46 -0.61 15.47
N PHE A 128 0.58 0.14 14.81
CA PHE A 128 0.77 0.53 13.42
C PHE A 128 0.71 2.05 13.22
N SER A 129 1.43 2.49 12.19
CA SER A 129 1.24 3.76 11.50
C SER A 129 0.58 3.50 10.15
N PHE A 130 -0.43 4.28 9.79
CA PHE A 130 -1.20 4.09 8.55
C PHE A 130 -0.92 5.24 7.59
N MET A 131 -0.36 4.96 6.42
CA MET A 131 -0.20 5.94 5.35
C MET A 131 -1.46 5.93 4.49
N ALA A 132 -2.40 6.82 4.82
CA ALA A 132 -3.71 6.91 4.19
C ALA A 132 -3.70 7.90 3.02
N LEU A 133 -4.03 7.42 1.82
CA LEU A 133 -4.04 8.20 0.57
C LEU A 133 -5.43 8.73 0.27
N PHE A 134 -5.50 10.01 -0.08
CA PHE A 134 -6.73 10.72 -0.41
C PHE A 134 -6.57 11.44 -1.76
N GLU A 135 -7.56 11.30 -2.65
CA GLU A 135 -7.78 12.25 -3.75
C GLU A 135 -8.37 13.54 -3.14
N VAL A 136 -8.01 14.69 -3.72
CA VAL A 136 -8.41 16.02 -3.22
C VAL A 136 -9.16 16.78 -4.32
N ASP A 137 -10.42 17.09 -4.06
CA ASP A 137 -11.21 17.98 -4.90
C ASP A 137 -11.77 19.17 -4.10
N ASP A 138 -12.65 19.97 -4.70
CA ASP A 138 -13.21 21.16 -4.06
C ASP A 138 -14.20 20.81 -2.92
N GLU A 139 -14.67 19.56 -2.86
CA GLU A 139 -15.49 19.01 -1.78
C GLU A 139 -14.63 18.38 -0.66
N GLY A 140 -13.31 18.30 -0.85
CA GLY A 140 -12.34 17.97 0.18
C GLY A 140 -11.55 16.67 -0.06
N PHE A 141 -11.31 15.92 1.01
CA PHE A 141 -10.52 14.69 1.00
C PHE A 141 -11.38 13.44 0.76
N HIS A 142 -10.98 12.61 -0.20
CA HIS A 142 -11.65 11.36 -0.57
C HIS A 142 -10.69 10.18 -0.46
N PHE A 143 -10.93 9.27 0.48
CA PHE A 143 -10.08 8.13 0.75
C PHE A 143 -10.01 7.18 -0.45
N VAL A 144 -8.79 6.80 -0.80
CA VAL A 144 -8.49 5.93 -1.95
C VAL A 144 -7.94 4.58 -1.50
N GLY A 145 -7.06 4.59 -0.52
CA GLY A 145 -6.30 3.42 -0.09
C GLY A 145 -5.30 3.76 1.00
N TYR A 146 -4.57 2.76 1.45
CA TYR A 146 -3.53 2.93 2.45
C TYR A 146 -2.51 1.80 2.39
N PHE A 147 -1.40 1.99 3.10
CA PHE A 147 -0.68 0.88 3.70
C PHE A 147 -0.47 1.09 5.20
N SER A 148 -0.33 0.01 5.96
CA SER A 148 0.08 0.06 7.37
C SER A 148 1.53 -0.38 7.50
N LYS A 149 2.22 0.20 8.48
CA LYS A 149 3.59 -0.12 8.85
C LYS A 149 3.65 -0.28 10.37
N GLU A 150 4.26 -1.34 10.85
CA GLU A 150 4.49 -1.53 12.28
C GLU A 150 5.48 -0.49 12.82
N TRP A 151 5.30 -0.09 14.08
CA TRP A 151 6.35 0.63 14.77
C TRP A 151 7.57 -0.29 14.91
N THR A 152 8.71 0.16 14.40
CA THR A 152 10.00 -0.51 14.57
C THR A 152 10.35 -0.57 16.06
N SER A 153 9.98 -1.68 16.69
CA SER A 153 10.24 -1.96 18.11
C SER A 153 11.49 -2.83 18.30
N SER A 154 12.06 -3.38 17.23
CA SER A 154 13.30 -4.16 17.25
C SER A 154 14.07 -4.08 15.92
N THR A 155 15.39 -4.27 15.99
CA THR A 155 16.32 -4.32 14.86
C THR A 155 16.03 -5.46 13.86
N SER A 156 15.10 -6.37 14.17
CA SER A 156 14.78 -7.54 13.35
C SER A 156 13.59 -7.36 12.41
N CYS A 157 12.77 -6.32 12.58
CA CYS A 157 11.63 -6.09 11.68
C CYS A 157 12.10 -5.34 10.43
N VAL A 158 12.28 -6.08 9.33
CA VAL A 158 12.67 -5.55 8.01
C VAL A 158 11.44 -5.26 7.13
N ASN A 159 10.24 -5.28 7.69
CA ASN A 159 9.02 -5.10 6.92
C ASN A 159 8.83 -3.63 6.53
N THR A 160 8.76 -3.31 5.24
CA THR A 160 8.47 -1.95 4.77
C THR A 160 6.99 -1.58 4.94
N LEU A 161 6.12 -2.59 4.89
CA LEU A 161 4.70 -2.50 5.20
C LEU A 161 4.13 -3.86 5.64
N SER A 162 3.00 -3.81 6.33
CA SER A 162 2.22 -4.97 6.80
C SER A 162 1.00 -5.25 5.93
N CYS A 163 0.25 -4.23 5.56
CA CYS A 163 -0.93 -4.35 4.70
C CYS A 163 -0.93 -3.23 3.69
N VAL A 164 -1.40 -3.51 2.46
CA VAL A 164 -1.66 -2.49 1.43
C VAL A 164 -2.98 -2.76 0.75
N MET A 165 -3.80 -1.72 0.60
CA MET A 165 -5.13 -1.81 0.01
C MET A 165 -5.47 -0.52 -0.75
N VAL A 166 -6.01 -0.70 -1.96
CA VAL A 166 -6.63 0.36 -2.74
C VAL A 166 -8.06 -0.04 -3.01
N LEU A 167 -9.00 0.88 -2.78
CA LEU A 167 -10.43 0.61 -3.01
C LEU A 167 -10.65 0.25 -4.48
N PRO A 168 -11.59 -0.68 -4.77
CA PRO A 168 -11.83 -1.17 -6.13
C PRO A 168 -11.92 -0.09 -7.21
N PRO A 169 -12.63 1.04 -7.02
CA PRO A 169 -12.77 2.08 -8.05
C PRO A 169 -11.45 2.74 -8.49
N PHE A 170 -10.39 2.67 -7.67
CA PHE A 170 -9.14 3.39 -7.90
C PHE A 170 -7.97 2.47 -8.31
N ARG A 171 -8.17 1.16 -8.42
CA ARG A 171 -7.07 0.19 -8.66
C ARG A 171 -6.37 0.36 -10.01
N SER A 172 -7.06 0.84 -11.03
CA SER A 172 -6.50 1.10 -12.36
C SER A 172 -5.74 2.43 -12.46
N LYS A 173 -5.79 3.29 -11.44
CA LYS A 173 -5.13 4.60 -11.43
C LYS A 173 -3.65 4.58 -11.02
N GLY A 174 -3.10 3.41 -10.71
CA GLY A 174 -1.67 3.26 -10.35
C GLY A 174 -1.33 3.49 -8.87
N TYR A 175 -2.31 3.82 -8.02
CA TYR A 175 -2.10 4.08 -6.59
C TYR A 175 -1.48 2.92 -5.82
N GLY A 176 -1.75 1.67 -6.22
CA GLY A 176 -1.12 0.51 -5.57
C GLY A 176 0.41 0.54 -5.74
N GLY A 177 0.89 0.87 -6.94
CA GLY A 177 2.33 1.01 -7.19
C GLY A 177 2.91 2.20 -6.44
N PHE A 178 2.17 3.32 -6.40
CA PHE A 178 2.56 4.50 -5.63
C PHE A 178 2.75 4.18 -4.14
N LEU A 179 1.76 3.55 -3.49
CA LEU A 179 1.83 3.22 -2.06
C LEU A 179 3.01 2.30 -1.73
N VAL A 180 3.29 1.31 -2.58
CA VAL A 180 4.45 0.43 -2.40
C VAL A 180 5.75 1.19 -2.57
N ARG A 181 5.90 2.04 -3.60
CA ARG A 181 7.10 2.88 -3.77
C ARG A 181 7.29 3.83 -2.59
N LEU A 182 6.21 4.42 -2.08
CA LEU A 182 6.23 5.27 -0.90
C LEU A 182 6.77 4.51 0.33
N SER A 183 6.36 3.25 0.54
CA SER A 183 6.90 2.44 1.66
C SER A 183 8.41 2.19 1.55
N TYR A 184 8.93 1.97 0.34
CA TYR A 184 10.35 1.77 0.11
C TYR A 184 11.14 3.07 0.24
N GLU A 185 10.57 4.19 -0.18
CA GLU A 185 11.21 5.50 0.02
C GLU A 185 11.27 5.87 1.50
N MET A 186 10.23 5.58 2.28
CA MET A 186 10.28 5.74 3.73
C MET A 186 11.35 4.84 4.36
N ALA A 187 11.45 3.58 3.93
CA ALA A 187 12.51 2.68 4.39
C ALA A 187 13.91 3.19 4.01
N ARG A 188 14.07 3.79 2.83
CA ARG A 188 15.31 4.42 2.37
C ARG A 188 15.72 5.59 3.25
N VAL A 189 14.78 6.47 3.61
CA VAL A 189 15.01 7.58 4.55
C VAL A 189 15.44 7.06 5.93
N GLU A 190 14.89 5.92 6.35
CA GLU A 190 15.23 5.27 7.63
C GLU A 190 16.52 4.42 7.57
N GLY A 191 17.15 4.28 6.39
CA GLY A 191 18.33 3.43 6.20
C GLY A 191 18.04 1.93 6.31
N ILE A 192 16.78 1.52 6.12
CA ILE A 192 16.34 0.12 6.22
C ILE A 192 16.30 -0.49 4.82
N VAL A 193 16.87 -1.69 4.71
CA VAL A 193 16.67 -2.60 3.58
C VAL A 193 15.53 -3.53 3.97
N GLY A 194 14.45 -3.56 3.18
CA GLY A 194 13.23 -4.22 3.61
C GLY A 194 12.48 -5.01 2.55
N THR A 195 11.43 -5.67 2.99
CA THR A 195 10.52 -6.52 2.20
C THR A 195 9.09 -6.29 2.71
N PRO A 196 8.02 -6.57 1.96
CA PRO A 196 6.69 -6.59 2.54
C PRO A 196 6.50 -7.78 3.50
N GLU A 197 5.59 -7.61 4.46
CA GLU A 197 5.11 -8.74 5.27
C GLU A 197 4.53 -9.85 4.38
N ARG A 198 4.82 -11.10 4.75
CA ARG A 198 4.41 -12.31 4.02
C ARG A 198 3.44 -13.14 4.86
N PRO A 199 2.52 -13.89 4.24
CA PRO A 199 2.39 -14.14 2.79
C PRO A 199 1.74 -12.99 2.00
N LEU A 200 2.15 -12.83 0.73
CA LEU A 200 1.54 -11.89 -0.21
C LEU A 200 0.36 -12.53 -0.96
N SER A 201 -0.55 -11.68 -1.44
CA SER A 201 -1.55 -12.12 -2.41
C SER A 201 -1.04 -12.46 -3.79
N THR A 202 -1.82 -13.15 -4.60
CA THR A 202 -1.64 -13.18 -6.07
C THR A 202 -1.53 -11.76 -6.65
N SER A 203 -2.51 -10.88 -6.36
CA SER A 203 -2.48 -9.50 -6.84
C SER A 203 -1.39 -8.65 -6.18
N GLY A 204 -1.10 -8.88 -4.89
CA GLY A 204 0.00 -8.22 -4.18
C GLY A 204 1.35 -8.63 -4.74
N ASN A 205 1.58 -9.91 -4.99
CA ASN A 205 2.80 -10.47 -5.56
C ASN A 205 3.05 -9.91 -6.96
N ALA A 206 2.03 -9.87 -7.82
CA ALA A 206 2.13 -9.22 -9.12
C ALA A 206 2.49 -7.73 -9.02
N LEU A 207 1.89 -7.02 -8.04
CA LEU A 207 2.19 -5.61 -7.77
C LEU A 207 3.63 -5.40 -7.27
N PHE A 208 4.07 -6.18 -6.28
CA PHE A 208 5.41 -6.10 -5.70
C PHE A 208 6.47 -6.48 -6.71
N ARG A 209 6.33 -7.60 -7.44
CA ARG A 209 7.29 -7.98 -8.50
C ARG A 209 7.43 -6.89 -9.56
N ARG A 210 6.33 -6.24 -9.94
CA ARG A 210 6.40 -5.08 -10.83
C ARG A 210 7.20 -3.94 -10.20
N VAL A 211 6.91 -3.54 -8.95
CA VAL A 211 7.65 -2.45 -8.31
C VAL A 211 9.12 -2.81 -8.11
N TRP A 212 9.46 -4.03 -7.69
CA TRP A 212 10.85 -4.47 -7.52
C TRP A 212 11.65 -4.40 -8.81
N ARG A 213 11.08 -4.82 -9.94
CA ARG A 213 11.72 -4.64 -11.25
C ARG A 213 12.01 -3.17 -11.53
N GLU A 214 11.04 -2.29 -11.29
CA GLU A 214 11.21 -0.86 -11.52
C GLU A 214 12.29 -0.27 -10.58
N GLU A 215 12.28 -0.60 -9.29
CA GLU A 215 13.28 -0.17 -8.29
C GLU A 215 14.70 -0.68 -8.60
N VAL A 216 14.84 -1.95 -9.02
CA VAL A 216 16.13 -2.51 -9.42
C VAL A 216 16.66 -1.83 -10.67
N LEU A 217 15.81 -1.56 -11.67
CA LEU A 217 16.23 -0.82 -12.87
C LEU A 217 16.67 0.61 -12.54
N PHE A 218 15.96 1.29 -11.64
CA PHE A 218 16.40 2.61 -11.15
C PHE A 218 17.76 2.53 -10.46
N ALA A 219 17.96 1.52 -9.61
CA ALA A 219 19.24 1.31 -8.94
C ALA A 219 20.38 1.05 -9.94
N VAL A 220 20.14 0.23 -10.98
CA VAL A 220 21.10 -0.02 -12.07
C VAL A 220 21.53 1.30 -12.72
N PHE A 221 20.57 2.12 -13.16
CA PHE A 221 20.89 3.38 -13.84
C PHE A 221 21.60 4.38 -12.92
N ALA A 222 21.19 4.46 -11.66
CA ALA A 222 21.81 5.37 -10.69
C ALA A 222 23.26 4.96 -10.35
N LEU A 223 23.55 3.66 -10.29
CA LEU A 223 24.90 3.16 -10.05
C LEU A 223 25.79 3.35 -11.28
N GLU A 224 25.26 3.10 -12.49
CA GLU A 224 25.95 3.33 -13.76
C GLU A 224 26.34 4.82 -13.91
N GLU A 225 25.42 5.74 -13.66
CA GLU A 225 25.68 7.19 -13.72
C GLU A 225 26.77 7.64 -12.73
N ARG A 226 26.91 6.92 -11.60
CA ARG A 226 27.94 7.18 -10.59
C ARG A 226 29.26 6.43 -10.84
N GLY A 227 29.33 5.59 -11.88
CA GLY A 227 30.49 4.74 -12.14
C GLY A 227 30.75 3.68 -11.07
N ILE A 228 29.73 3.31 -10.28
CA ILE A 228 29.85 2.31 -9.22
C ILE A 228 29.62 0.92 -9.83
N PRO A 229 30.47 -0.08 -9.52
CA PRO A 229 30.25 -1.45 -9.99
C PRO A 229 28.89 -1.99 -9.54
N ILE A 230 28.11 -2.50 -10.50
CA ILE A 230 26.80 -3.08 -10.21
C ILE A 230 27.00 -4.46 -9.59
N THR A 231 26.78 -4.54 -8.28
CA THR A 231 26.75 -5.79 -7.52
C THR A 231 25.37 -5.97 -6.89
N ILE A 232 25.02 -7.20 -6.52
CA ILE A 232 23.75 -7.49 -5.83
C ILE A 232 23.64 -6.67 -4.53
N GLY A 233 24.75 -6.53 -3.79
CA GLY A 233 24.78 -5.73 -2.57
C GLY A 233 24.55 -4.24 -2.81
N GLU A 234 25.14 -3.66 -3.87
CA GLU A 234 24.91 -2.25 -4.21
C GLU A 234 23.48 -2.02 -4.75
N LEU A 235 22.91 -2.97 -5.50
CA LEU A 235 21.51 -2.92 -5.91
C LEU A 235 20.56 -2.97 -4.71
N SER A 236 20.82 -3.85 -3.75
CA SER A 236 20.03 -3.94 -2.51
C SER A 236 20.03 -2.63 -1.73
N LYS A 237 21.21 -2.03 -1.51
CA LYS A 237 21.33 -0.72 -0.85
C LYS A 237 20.65 0.40 -1.64
N ALA A 238 20.87 0.45 -2.96
CA ALA A 238 20.34 1.51 -3.82
C ALA A 238 18.84 1.40 -4.08
N SER A 239 18.23 0.22 -3.90
CA SER A 239 16.77 0.02 -4.04
C SER A 239 16.02 -0.12 -2.72
N SER A 240 16.73 -0.25 -1.59
CA SER A 240 16.15 -0.59 -0.27
C SER A 240 15.40 -1.94 -0.25
N LEU A 241 15.73 -2.83 -1.17
CA LEU A 241 15.20 -4.20 -1.27
C LEU A 241 16.16 -5.20 -0.65
N ILE A 242 15.63 -6.18 0.08
CA ILE A 242 16.44 -7.34 0.50
C ILE A 242 17.02 -8.06 -0.73
N ILE A 243 18.15 -8.74 -0.54
CA ILE A 243 18.88 -9.43 -1.61
C ILE A 243 17.96 -10.41 -2.35
N GLU A 244 17.10 -11.12 -1.64
CA GLU A 244 16.16 -12.09 -2.19
C GLU A 244 15.19 -11.45 -3.18
N ASP A 245 14.64 -10.28 -2.85
CA ASP A 245 13.70 -9.56 -3.72
C ASP A 245 14.42 -8.93 -4.92
N VAL A 246 15.68 -8.49 -4.75
CA VAL A 246 16.55 -8.07 -5.86
C VAL A 246 16.79 -9.23 -6.83
N LEU A 247 17.11 -10.42 -6.33
CA LEU A 247 17.33 -11.60 -7.16
C LEU A 247 16.06 -12.00 -7.93
N VAL A 248 14.90 -11.96 -7.28
CA VAL A 248 13.61 -12.21 -7.94
C VAL A 248 13.34 -11.19 -9.04
N ALA A 249 13.62 -9.91 -8.80
CA ALA A 249 13.44 -8.87 -9.80
C ALA A 249 14.40 -9.02 -10.99
N LEU A 250 15.67 -9.36 -10.74
CA LEU A 250 16.66 -9.61 -11.79
C LEU A 250 16.30 -10.84 -12.63
N GLN A 251 15.78 -11.88 -12.00
CA GLN A 251 15.24 -13.05 -12.69
C GLN A 251 14.05 -12.68 -13.59
N ASP A 252 13.10 -11.87 -13.10
CA ASP A 252 11.96 -11.41 -13.91
C ASP A 252 12.34 -10.46 -15.05
N LEU A 253 13.54 -9.87 -15.00
CA LEU A 253 14.11 -9.02 -16.02
C LEU A 253 14.96 -9.80 -17.04
N ASP A 254 15.01 -11.13 -16.93
CA ASP A 254 15.84 -12.02 -17.75
C ASP A 254 17.33 -11.62 -17.74
N VAL A 255 17.83 -11.11 -16.61
CA VAL A 255 19.22 -10.68 -16.47
C VAL A 255 20.14 -11.89 -16.34
N LEU A 256 21.12 -12.00 -17.23
CA LEU A 256 22.14 -13.05 -17.20
C LEU A 256 23.35 -12.61 -16.38
N PHE A 257 23.68 -13.34 -15.31
CA PHE A 257 24.92 -13.15 -14.57
C PHE A 257 26.03 -14.01 -15.18
N SER A 258 27.17 -13.39 -15.50
CA SER A 258 28.40 -14.11 -15.82
C SER A 258 29.32 -14.09 -14.60
N VAL A 259 29.71 -15.27 -14.12
CA VAL A 259 30.76 -15.41 -13.09
C VAL A 259 32.10 -15.37 -13.81
N GLY A 260 32.55 -14.17 -14.17
CA GLY A 260 33.82 -13.94 -14.88
C GLY A 260 34.50 -12.64 -14.43
N LYS A 261 35.72 -12.38 -14.95
CA LYS A 261 36.45 -11.11 -14.72
C LYS A 261 35.72 -9.87 -15.27
N GLN A 262 34.76 -10.09 -16.17
CA GLN A 262 33.87 -9.09 -16.73
C GLN A 262 32.55 -9.26 -15.98
N GLY A 263 32.12 -8.27 -15.21
CA GLY A 263 30.91 -8.34 -14.37
C GLY A 263 29.63 -8.68 -15.15
N PRO A 264 28.46 -8.74 -14.48
CA PRO A 264 27.20 -9.12 -15.13
C PRO A 264 26.89 -8.20 -16.32
N LEU A 265 26.47 -8.78 -17.45
CA LEU A 265 26.01 -8.02 -18.61
C LEU A 265 24.52 -7.75 -18.46
N LEU A 266 24.18 -6.55 -17.99
CA LEU A 266 22.82 -6.03 -17.95
C LEU A 266 22.51 -5.32 -19.26
N VAL A 267 21.74 -5.95 -20.14
CA VAL A 267 21.20 -5.28 -21.34
C VAL A 267 19.85 -4.67 -20.98
N VAL A 268 19.85 -3.38 -20.65
CA VAL A 268 18.62 -2.65 -20.37
C VAL A 268 18.26 -1.79 -21.58
N ASN A 269 17.04 -1.92 -22.07
CA ASN A 269 16.57 -1.10 -23.17
C ASN A 269 16.46 0.38 -22.72
N VAL A 270 17.15 1.28 -23.42
CA VAL A 270 17.14 2.73 -23.14
C VAL A 270 15.71 3.32 -23.17
N SER A 271 14.80 2.75 -23.96
CA SER A 271 13.40 3.20 -23.97
C SER A 271 12.68 2.92 -22.64
N GLU A 272 13.05 1.83 -21.95
CA GLU A 272 12.51 1.52 -20.62
C GLU A 272 12.98 2.54 -19.57
N LYS A 273 14.21 3.06 -19.68
CA LYS A 273 14.73 4.11 -18.77
C LYS A 273 13.79 5.32 -18.71
N THR A 274 13.38 5.83 -19.86
CA THR A 274 12.51 7.03 -19.93
C THR A 274 11.12 6.77 -19.36
N ARG A 275 10.52 5.62 -19.70
CA ARG A 275 9.20 5.23 -19.20
C ARG A 275 9.20 4.99 -17.69
N LEU A 276 10.30 4.46 -17.16
CA LEU A 276 10.47 4.26 -15.72
C LEU A 276 10.55 5.60 -15.00
N LEU A 277 11.37 6.55 -15.48
CA LEU A 277 11.51 7.87 -14.87
C LEU A 277 10.17 8.59 -14.69
N GLN A 278 9.22 8.44 -15.62
CA GLN A 278 7.86 8.98 -15.49
C GLN A 278 7.01 8.38 -14.36
N ARG A 279 7.36 7.16 -13.89
CA ARG A 279 6.64 6.44 -12.83
C ARG A 279 7.31 6.55 -11.47
N ARG A 280 8.46 7.24 -11.40
CA ARG A 280 9.22 7.40 -10.18
C ARG A 280 8.44 8.25 -9.19
N LEU A 281 8.48 7.87 -7.92
CA LEU A 281 7.98 8.71 -6.84
C LEU A 281 8.81 10.01 -6.80
N ALA A 282 8.14 11.15 -6.71
CA ALA A 282 8.78 12.45 -6.44
C ALA A 282 9.21 12.48 -4.96
N ALA A 283 10.40 11.94 -4.66
CA ALA A 283 10.90 11.78 -3.30
C ALA A 283 11.01 13.12 -2.55
N GLU A 284 11.23 14.22 -3.27
CA GLU A 284 11.26 15.58 -2.74
C GLU A 284 9.91 16.05 -2.16
N LYS A 285 8.81 15.42 -2.57
CA LYS A 285 7.46 15.69 -2.03
C LYS A 285 7.17 14.92 -0.74
N LEU A 286 8.05 13.99 -0.34
CA LEU A 286 7.91 13.21 0.90
C LEU A 286 8.51 13.96 2.10
N TYR A 287 7.65 14.39 3.01
CA TYR A 287 8.02 14.94 4.31
C TYR A 287 8.00 13.82 5.35
N TRP A 288 9.10 13.07 5.43
CA TRP A 288 9.27 12.01 6.41
C TRP A 288 10.61 12.15 7.12
N THR A 289 10.58 12.21 8.44
CA THR A 289 11.76 12.06 9.29
C THR A 289 11.67 10.71 9.97
N SER A 290 12.77 9.95 10.04
CA SER A 290 12.84 8.76 10.89
C SER A 290 12.26 9.10 12.26
N ALA A 291 11.26 8.34 12.72
CA ALA A 291 10.62 8.59 14.01
C ALA A 291 11.71 8.75 15.08
N PRO A 292 11.63 9.77 15.96
CA PRO A 292 12.56 9.84 17.08
C PRO A 292 12.43 8.54 17.87
N SER A 293 13.56 7.82 17.96
CA SER A 293 13.76 6.61 18.75
C SER A 293 13.24 6.76 20.17
#